data_AF-A0A7W0KHN5-F1
#
_entry.id   AF-A0A7W0KHN5-F1
#
_cell.length_a   1.000
_cell.length_b   1.000
_cell.length_c   1.000
_cell.angle_alpha   90.00
_cell.angle_beta   90.00
_cell.angle_gamma   90.00
#
_symmetry.space_group_name_H-M   'P 1'
#
loop_
_entity.id
_entity.type
_entity.pdbx_description
1 polymer ?
#
loop_
_entity_poly.entity_id
_entity_poly.type
_entity_poly.pdbx_seq_one_letter_code
_entity_poly.pdbx_strand_id
1 'polypeptide(L)' 'GEDGKVAVRNIRRRAKEELERLQKDGEVGEDDVRRAEKELDEITSTHVGTIDEAVKTKEAELLEV' A
#
# COMPACT_ATOMS: atom_id res chain seq x y z
N GLY A 1 0.16 -1.79 13.70
CA GLY A 1 1.55 -1.70 14.20
C GLY A 1 2.53 -1.59 13.05
N GLU A 2 3.81 -1.37 13.34
CA GLU A 2 4.86 -1.17 12.31
C GLU A 2 5.01 -2.37 11.36
N ASP A 3 4.96 -3.61 11.87
CA ASP A 3 5.06 -4.82 11.05
C ASP A 3 3.97 -4.89 9.97
N GLY A 4 2.76 -4.45 10.31
CA GLY A 4 1.66 -4.34 9.34
C GLY A 4 1.97 -3.34 8.23
N LYS A 5 2.55 -2.18 8.57
CA LYS A 5 2.95 -1.17 7.58
C LYS A 5 4.08 -1.70 6.69
N VAL A 6 5.07 -2.39 7.26
CA VAL A 6 6.16 -3.03 6.50
C VAL A 6 5.60 -4.06 5.51
N ALA A 7 4.64 -4.89 5.94
CA ALA A 7 3.99 -5.86 5.06
C ALA A 7 3.27 -5.18 3.88
N VAL A 8 2.49 -4.13 4.13
CA VAL A 8 1.81 -3.36 3.07
C VAL A 8 2.82 -2.75 2.10
N ARG A 9 3.90 -2.13 2.59
CA ARG A 9 4.95 -1.54 1.73
C ARG A 9 5.66 -2.59 0.87
N ASN A 10 5.88 -3.79 1.41
CA ASN A 10 6.47 -4.90 0.66
C ASN A 10 5.54 -5.39 -0.46
N ILE A 11 4.23 -5.47 -0.21
CA ILE A 11 3.24 -5.81 -1.24
C ILE A 11 3.23 -4.74 -2.34
N ARG A 12 3.20 -3.45 -1.96
CA ARG A 12 3.27 -2.34 -2.92
C ARG A 12 4.50 -2.45 -3.83
N ARG A 13 5.68 -2.73 -3.26
CA ARG A 13 6.91 -2.90 -4.04
C ARG A 13 6.77 -4.01 -5.09
N ARG A 14 6.28 -5.19 -4.69
CA ARG A 14 6.08 -6.32 -5.62
C ARG A 14 5.08 -6.00 -6.72
N ALA A 15 3.96 -5.34 -6.38
CA ALA A 15 2.97 -4.91 -7.35
C ALA A 15 3.55 -3.92 -8.37
N LYS A 16 4.35 -2.95 -7.90
CA LYS A 16 5.04 -2.01 -8.77
C LYS A 16 6.05 -2.69 -9.71
N GLU A 17 6.86 -3.60 -9.18
CA GLU A 17 7.81 -4.39 -9.98
C GLU A 17 7.09 -5.16 -11.11
N GLU A 18 5.90 -5.70 -10.83
CA GLU A 18 5.09 -6.38 -11.83
C GLU A 18 4.50 -5.43 -12.87
N LEU A 19 4.00 -4.25 -12.47
CA LEU A 19 3.52 -3.22 -13.40
C LEU A 19 4.63 -2.76 -14.36
N GLU A 20 5.84 -2.54 -13.84
CA GLU A 20 7.01 -2.19 -14.65
C GLU A 20 7.41 -3.32 -15.60
N ARG A 21 7.27 -4.59 -15.18
CA ARG A 21 7.54 -5.75 -16.04
C ARG A 21 6.54 -5.81 -17.20
N LEU A 22 5.25 -5.71 -16.91
CA LEU A 22 4.17 -5.72 -17.91
C LEU A 22 4.32 -4.58 -18.93
N GLN A 23 4.78 -3.40 -18.47
CA GLN A 23 5.11 -2.28 -19.35
C GLN A 23 6.25 -2.62 -20.32
N LYS A 24 7.35 -3.19 -19.80
CA LYS A 24 8.54 -3.54 -20.59
C LYS A 24 8.25 -4.64 -21.61
N ASP A 25 7.41 -5.60 -21.23
CA ASP A 25 6.99 -6.71 -22.08
C ASP A 25 5.96 -6.24 -23.15
N GLY A 26 5.48 -5.00 -23.07
CA GLY A 26 4.52 -4.42 -24.00
C GLY A 26 3.09 -4.95 -23.83
N GLU A 27 2.82 -5.65 -22.72
CA GLU A 27 1.51 -6.21 -22.40
C GLU A 27 0.51 -5.12 -21.99
N VAL A 28 1.00 -4.00 -21.46
CA VAL A 28 0.19 -2.88 -20.95
C VAL A 28 0.79 -1.55 -21.42
N GLY A 29 -0.07 -0.59 -21.77
CA GLY A 29 0.35 0.75 -22.20
C GLY A 29 0.88 1.61 -21.05
N GLU A 30 1.72 2.61 -21.37
CA GLU A 30 2.31 3.52 -20.38
C GLU A 30 1.24 4.30 -19.57
N ASP A 31 0.15 4.73 -20.23
CA ASP A 31 -0.93 5.45 -19.56
C ASP A 31 -1.72 4.55 -18.58
N ASP A 32 -1.84 3.26 -18.87
CA ASP A 32 -2.49 2.29 -17.99
C ASP A 32 -1.62 2.01 -16.77
N VAL A 33 -0.31 1.84 -16.98
CA VAL A 33 0.67 1.64 -15.89
C VAL A 33 0.69 2.84 -14.95
N ARG A 34 0.75 4.07 -15.48
CA ARG A 34 0.70 5.29 -14.64
C ARG A 34 -0.59 5.39 -13.83
N ARG A 35 -1.72 4.99 -14.40
CA ARG A 35 -3.00 4.95 -13.67
C ARG A 35 -2.98 3.90 -12.56
N ALA A 36 -2.50 2.70 -12.85
CA ALA A 36 -2.38 1.62 -11.89
C ALA A 36 -1.40 1.96 -10.75
N GLU A 37 -0.27 2.61 -11.04
CA GLU A 37 0.68 3.08 -10.01
C GLU A 37 0.03 4.09 -9.06
N LYS A 38 -0.73 5.05 -9.60
CA LYS A 38 -1.45 6.03 -8.79
C LYS A 38 -2.47 5.36 -7.86
N GLU A 39 -3.26 4.43 -8.39
CA GLU A 39 -4.24 3.67 -7.61
C GLU A 39 -3.55 2.82 -6.54
N LEU A 40 -2.44 2.17 -6.88
CA LEU A 40 -1.63 1.39 -5.97
C LEU A 40 -1.12 2.23 -4.78
N ASP A 41 -0.68 3.47 -5.04
CA ASP A 41 -0.25 4.40 -4.00
C ASP A 41 -1.42 4.87 -3.11
N GLU A 42 -2.58 5.17 -3.71
CA GLU A 42 -3.79 5.54 -2.98
C GLU A 42 -4.24 4.42 -2.04
N ILE A 43 -4.38 3.18 -2.54
CA ILE A 43 -4.76 2.00 -1.76
C ILE A 43 -3.74 1.74 -0.64
N THR A 44 -2.45 1.86 -0.94
CA THR A 44 -1.38 1.69 0.06
C THR A 44 -1.53 2.72 1.19
N SER A 45 -1.75 3.98 0.85
CA SER A 45 -1.93 5.06 1.84
C SER A 45 -3.15 4.80 2.73
N THR A 46 -4.29 4.41 2.14
CA THR A 46 -5.51 4.07 2.89
C THR A 46 -5.27 2.95 3.91
N HIS A 47 -4.60 1.88 3.51
CA HIS A 47 -4.35 0.76 4.44
C HIS A 47 -3.33 1.10 5.52
N VAL A 48 -2.29 1.89 5.20
CA VAL A 48 -1.37 2.39 6.23
C VAL A 48 -2.12 3.25 7.25
N GLY A 49 -2.98 4.17 6.79
CA GLY A 49 -3.81 4.99 7.67
C GLY A 49 -4.75 4.18 8.55
N THR A 50 -5.34 3.10 8.00
CA THR A 50 -6.19 2.18 8.78
C THR A 50 -5.39 1.45 9.86
N ILE A 51 -4.15 1.04 9.56
CA ILE A 51 -3.26 0.41 10.53
C ILE A 51 -2.90 1.41 11.65
N ASP A 52 -2.67 2.67 11.31
CA ASP A 52 -2.38 3.73 12.27
C ASP A 52 -3.55 3.99 13.21
N GLU A 53 -4.76 4.16 12.67
CA GLU A 53 -5.95 4.35 13.49
C GLU A 53 -6.22 3.12 14.38
N ALA A 54 -6.08 1.90 13.87
CA ALA A 54 -6.26 0.70 14.68
C ALA A 54 -5.29 0.61 15.86
N VAL A 55 -4.02 1.02 15.67
CA VAL A 55 -3.03 1.08 16.76
C VAL A 55 -3.44 2.12 17.79
N LYS A 56 -3.75 3.33 17.32
CA LYS A 56 -4.14 4.44 18.18
C LYS A 56 -5.37 4.13 19.02
N THR A 57 -6.41 3.54 18.42
CA THR A 57 -7.60 3.08 19.15
C THR A 57 -7.21 2.06 20.21
N LYS A 58 -6.35 1.10 19.87
CA LYS A 58 -5.96 0.08 20.83
C LYS A 58 -5.14 0.64 21.98
N GLU A 59 -4.25 1.59 21.71
CA GLU A 59 -3.48 2.29 22.73
C GLU A 59 -4.38 3.10 23.66
N ALA A 60 -5.39 3.79 23.13
CA ALA A 60 -6.36 4.53 23.94
C ALA A 60 -7.17 3.61 24.86
N GLU A 61 -7.68 2.48 24.35
CA GLU A 61 -8.39 1.47 25.15
C GLU A 61 -7.53 0.92 26.30
N LEU A 62 -6.22 0.81 26.10
CA LEU A 62 -5.30 0.30 27.13
C LEU A 62 -4.98 1.36 28.20
N LEU A 63 -5.18 2.64 27.90
CA LEU A 63 -4.90 3.78 28.79
C LEU A 63 -6.12 4.25 29.57
N GLU A 64 -7.34 3.96 29.11
CA GLU A 64 -8.56 4.14 29.92
C GLU A 64 -8.60 3.06 31.02
N VAL A 65 -8.40 3.49 32.28
CA VAL A 65 -8.65 2.73 33.51
C VAL A 65 -9.80 3.38 34.28
#